data_AF-A0A7J4ISD6-F1
#
_entry.id   AF-A0A7J4ISD6-F1
#
_cell.length_a   1.000
_cell.length_b   1.000
_cell.length_c   1.000
_cell.angle_alpha   90.00
_cell.angle_beta   90.00
_cell.angle_gamma   90.00
#
_symmetry.space_group_name_H-M   'P 1'
#
loop_
_entity.id
_entity.type
_entity.pdbx_description
1 polymer ?
#
loop_
_entity_poly.entity_id
_entity_poly.type
_entity_poly.pdbx_seq_one_letter_code
_entity_poly.pdbx_strand_id
1 'polypeptide(L)'
;MQKFLSSKNVLILIIVVGLLSKLWALAITPEAAYNDSLYHLSIVKEILDQKTLSLPEIDVPPPLYYAFFASALILSQLSLTLFTSKMVPLVLSLVQLSLAFVVFRKLFPQHYLAALAFFVSVPWLTRFGAVNYTEAISVVFVFSSMFLIMKLQEKKQTFFSAIPLAVSISALSLSKLNATLLVPVFFLASIYVLWKQHTSLKTVAGFIVITVFLSGFWFGLNILKFGTLDQHNFQLASNELTLGIDTAFPLSHLISFPHLYYLYFWDFPNLSAFSAQSFVSGIPFELAAVVFALMVLPLGITLLNGAKQLIQKPTLLSFIVLLPIALEFIPIIQRAAYFRMIIPVVPLIAVVFAFGFAALSNKFFKSLVILSLLLFSFYSLAYTGTSALFFKDVFEKHLPLYNAISETPQNSLVLVYSNNTRAVSFFSSRNPFGFNDNDARFESNNASEFLSKVKQFNITHIAQTCYKSPLNKKFLNELEQQGLVKEIFSDSCAKLYEVK
;
A
#
# COMPACT_ATOMS: atom_id res chain seq x y z
N MET A 1 13.84 34.87 16.59
CA MET A 1 12.91 33.94 15.91
C MET A 1 12.90 34.04 14.37
N GLN A 2 12.87 35.22 13.74
CA GLN A 2 12.80 35.34 12.27
C GLN A 2 13.98 34.69 11.49
N LYS A 3 15.21 34.68 12.04
CA LYS A 3 16.36 33.98 11.43
C LYS A 3 16.22 32.43 11.43
N PHE A 4 15.41 31.86 12.32
CA PHE A 4 15.22 30.41 12.42
C PHE A 4 14.20 29.86 11.40
N LEU A 5 13.31 30.71 10.87
CA LEU A 5 12.25 30.38 9.91
C LEU A 5 12.65 30.71 8.46
N SER A 6 13.94 30.62 8.11
CA SER A 6 14.32 30.69 6.69
C SER A 6 13.73 29.50 5.92
N SER A 7 13.38 29.69 4.66
CA SER A 7 12.84 28.60 3.81
C SER A 7 13.76 27.37 3.75
N LYS A 8 15.08 27.59 3.87
CA LYS A 8 16.10 26.53 3.99
C LYS A 8 15.95 25.73 5.28
N ASN A 9 15.78 26.39 6.42
CA ASN A 9 15.62 25.71 7.71
C ASN A 9 14.32 24.91 7.77
N VAL A 10 13.23 25.46 7.21
CA VAL A 10 11.94 24.76 7.13
C VAL A 10 12.04 23.53 6.22
N LEU A 11 12.73 23.64 5.08
CA LEU A 11 12.99 22.49 4.20
C LEU A 11 13.80 21.41 4.92
N ILE A 12 14.88 21.78 5.60
CA ILE A 12 15.70 20.85 6.38
C ILE A 12 14.82 20.17 7.44
N LEU A 13 13.98 20.92 8.16
CA LEU A 13 13.08 20.36 9.15
C LEU A 13 12.10 19.35 8.55
N ILE A 14 11.47 19.66 7.41
CA ILE A 14 10.55 18.75 6.72
C ILE A 14 11.27 17.45 6.32
N ILE A 15 12.48 17.58 5.76
CA ILE A 15 13.29 16.42 5.35
C ILE A 15 13.69 15.61 6.57
N VAL A 16 14.21 16.24 7.62
CA VAL A 16 14.65 15.56 8.85
C VAL A 16 13.47 14.86 9.52
N VAL A 17 12.32 15.52 9.68
CA VAL A 17 11.12 14.91 10.27
C VAL A 17 10.62 13.74 9.41
N GLY A 18 10.54 13.91 8.09
CA GLY A 18 10.10 12.85 7.17
C GLY A 18 11.08 11.66 7.09
N LEU A 19 12.38 11.89 7.25
CA LEU A 19 13.37 10.82 7.30
C LEU A 19 13.38 10.13 8.66
N LEU A 20 13.32 10.89 9.76
CA LEU A 20 13.29 10.34 11.11
C LEU A 20 12.02 9.52 11.34
N SER A 21 10.86 9.95 10.82
CA SER A 21 9.62 9.16 10.93
C SER A 21 9.75 7.81 10.22
N LYS A 22 10.38 7.79 9.05
CA LYS A 22 10.63 6.56 8.29
C LYS A 22 11.69 5.67 8.93
N LEU A 23 12.79 6.25 9.40
CA LEU A 23 13.84 5.51 10.12
C LEU A 23 13.32 4.94 11.43
N TRP A 24 12.49 5.69 12.16
CA TRP A 24 11.82 5.22 13.37
C TRP A 24 10.87 4.07 13.07
N ALA A 25 10.00 4.22 12.07
CA ALA A 25 9.11 3.16 11.63
C ALA A 25 9.90 1.91 11.19
N LEU A 26 10.98 2.07 10.43
CA LEU A 26 11.84 0.99 9.96
C LEU A 26 12.61 0.31 11.10
N ALA A 27 13.07 1.06 12.10
CA ALA A 27 13.80 0.51 13.24
C ALA A 27 12.88 -0.36 14.12
N ILE A 28 11.62 0.04 14.29
CA ILE A 28 10.71 -0.58 15.25
C ILE A 28 9.82 -1.63 14.60
N THR A 29 9.48 -1.47 13.32
CA THR A 29 8.61 -2.41 12.61
C THR A 29 9.40 -3.67 12.26
N PRO A 30 9.01 -4.85 12.77
CA PRO A 30 9.48 -6.12 12.22
C PRO A 30 8.82 -6.29 10.85
N GLU A 31 9.57 -6.69 9.83
CA GLU A 31 8.95 -6.96 8.52
C GLU A 31 7.90 -8.08 8.59
N ALA A 32 8.08 -8.98 9.55
CA ALA A 32 7.15 -10.04 9.86
C ALA A 32 5.83 -9.59 10.51
N ALA A 33 5.71 -8.32 10.90
CA ALA A 33 4.47 -7.72 11.37
C ALA A 33 3.41 -7.54 10.27
N TYR A 34 3.85 -7.48 9.01
CA TYR A 34 2.97 -7.16 7.89
C TYR A 34 2.91 -8.32 6.91
N ASN A 35 1.70 -8.83 6.72
CA ASN A 35 1.45 -9.97 5.87
C ASN A 35 2.10 -9.77 4.48
N ASP A 36 1.73 -8.70 3.78
CA ASP A 36 2.25 -8.47 2.43
C ASP A 36 3.78 -8.29 2.39
N SER A 37 4.41 -7.74 3.43
CA SER A 37 5.87 -7.57 3.46
C SER A 37 6.60 -8.91 3.42
N LEU A 38 6.12 -9.92 4.15
CA LEU A 38 6.70 -11.27 4.12
C LEU A 38 6.47 -11.97 2.77
N TYR A 39 5.26 -11.83 2.21
CA TYR A 39 4.95 -12.31 0.86
C TYR A 39 5.90 -11.73 -0.20
N HIS A 40 6.11 -10.42 -0.15
CA HIS A 40 7.01 -9.75 -1.09
C HIS A 40 8.46 -10.23 -0.93
N LEU A 41 8.90 -10.51 0.29
CA LEU A 41 10.23 -11.05 0.56
C LEU A 41 10.38 -12.52 0.15
N SER A 42 9.32 -13.34 0.26
CA SER A 42 9.39 -14.73 -0.19
C SER A 42 9.56 -14.81 -1.71
N ILE A 43 8.90 -13.94 -2.47
CA ILE A 43 9.09 -13.84 -3.93
C ILE A 43 10.52 -13.41 -4.25
N VAL A 44 11.06 -12.41 -3.55
CA VAL A 44 12.45 -11.97 -3.77
C VAL A 44 13.42 -13.10 -3.48
N LYS A 45 13.22 -13.83 -2.38
CA LYS A 45 14.04 -15.00 -2.03
C LYS A 45 14.00 -16.06 -3.13
N GLU A 46 12.81 -16.38 -3.65
CA GLU A 46 12.66 -17.33 -4.74
C GLU A 46 13.43 -16.92 -5.99
N ILE A 47 13.38 -15.63 -6.38
CA ILE A 47 14.15 -15.10 -7.51
C ILE A 47 15.66 -15.24 -7.26
N LEU A 48 16.13 -15.00 -6.03
CA LEU A 48 17.54 -15.14 -5.66
C LEU A 48 18.00 -16.60 -5.72
N ASP A 49 17.18 -17.53 -5.23
CA ASP A 49 17.50 -18.96 -5.15
C ASP A 49 17.46 -19.61 -6.55
N GLN A 50 16.41 -19.33 -7.33
CA GLN A 50 16.20 -19.92 -8.66
C GLN A 50 16.95 -19.17 -9.77
N LYS A 51 17.40 -17.93 -9.51
CA LYS A 51 18.01 -17.02 -10.49
C LYS A 51 17.15 -16.76 -11.73
N THR A 52 15.84 -16.98 -11.60
CA THR A 52 14.85 -16.73 -12.63
C THR A 52 13.84 -15.74 -12.11
N LEU A 53 13.44 -14.79 -12.96
CA LEU A 53 12.17 -14.10 -12.79
C LEU A 53 11.09 -15.14 -13.14
N SER A 54 10.81 -16.02 -12.18
CA SER A 54 9.82 -17.07 -12.36
C SER A 54 8.51 -16.39 -12.74
N LEU A 55 8.00 -16.71 -13.94
CA LEU A 55 6.60 -16.46 -14.30
C LEU A 55 5.82 -17.43 -13.40
N PRO A 56 5.32 -16.96 -12.26
CA PRO A 56 5.01 -17.83 -11.14
C PRO A 56 3.71 -18.57 -11.39
N GLU A 57 3.59 -19.78 -10.85
CA GLU A 57 2.54 -20.73 -11.21
C GLU A 57 1.12 -20.30 -10.78
N ILE A 58 0.97 -19.36 -9.83
CA ILE A 58 -0.32 -18.81 -9.35
C ILE A 58 -0.13 -17.36 -8.85
N ASP A 59 -1.04 -16.45 -9.23
CA ASP A 59 -1.38 -15.12 -8.64
C ASP A 59 -0.24 -14.22 -8.11
N VAL A 60 0.81 -13.98 -8.88
CA VAL A 60 1.84 -13.00 -8.44
C VAL A 60 1.57 -11.61 -9.02
N PRO A 61 1.63 -10.57 -8.17
CA PRO A 61 1.49 -9.19 -8.61
C PRO A 61 2.63 -8.80 -9.57
N PRO A 62 2.48 -7.66 -10.27
CA PRO A 62 3.43 -7.21 -11.27
C PRO A 62 4.90 -7.22 -10.80
N PRO A 63 5.85 -7.60 -11.68
CA PRO A 63 7.13 -8.15 -11.26
C PRO A 63 8.18 -7.10 -10.90
N LEU A 64 7.93 -5.81 -11.21
CA LEU A 64 8.98 -4.80 -11.23
C LEU A 64 9.61 -4.57 -9.86
N TYR A 65 8.81 -4.59 -8.80
CA TYR A 65 9.31 -4.41 -7.44
C TYR A 65 10.30 -5.52 -7.06
N TYR A 66 9.94 -6.78 -7.32
CA TYR A 66 10.77 -7.93 -6.98
C TYR A 66 12.01 -8.02 -7.87
N ALA A 67 11.85 -7.74 -9.16
CA ALA A 67 12.95 -7.66 -10.10
C ALA A 67 13.98 -6.62 -9.65
N PHE A 68 13.50 -5.42 -9.27
CA PHE A 68 14.35 -4.34 -8.76
C PHE A 68 15.07 -4.74 -7.48
N PHE A 69 14.35 -5.29 -6.51
CA PHE A 69 14.91 -5.68 -5.22
C PHE A 69 15.92 -6.84 -5.36
N ALA A 70 15.56 -7.93 -6.03
CA ALA A 70 16.47 -9.04 -6.27
C ALA A 70 17.72 -8.60 -7.04
N SER A 71 17.55 -7.77 -8.08
CA SER A 71 18.70 -7.22 -8.84
C SER A 71 19.61 -6.38 -7.95
N ALA A 72 19.06 -5.57 -7.05
CA ALA A 72 19.86 -4.78 -6.11
C ALA A 72 20.71 -5.67 -5.19
N LEU A 73 20.15 -6.78 -4.68
CA LEU A 73 20.89 -7.74 -3.85
C LEU A 73 21.96 -8.49 -4.64
N ILE A 74 21.64 -8.94 -5.86
CA ILE A 74 22.60 -9.62 -6.76
C ILE A 74 23.77 -8.69 -7.09
N LEU A 75 23.49 -7.45 -7.49
CA LEU A 75 24.52 -6.48 -7.88
C LEU A 75 25.38 -6.02 -6.70
N SER A 76 24.81 -5.97 -5.49
CA SER A 76 25.54 -5.61 -4.26
C SER A 76 26.23 -6.79 -3.58
N GLN A 77 26.04 -8.02 -4.08
CA GLN A 77 26.53 -9.25 -3.45
C GLN A 77 26.07 -9.41 -2.00
N LEU A 78 24.90 -8.87 -1.66
CA LEU A 78 24.32 -8.97 -0.34
C LEU A 78 23.33 -10.14 -0.26
N SER A 79 23.35 -10.88 0.84
CA SER A 79 22.34 -11.89 1.14
C SER A 79 21.05 -11.24 1.65
N LEU A 80 19.92 -11.89 1.39
CA LEU A 80 18.64 -11.45 1.95
C LEU A 80 18.61 -11.70 3.47
N THR A 81 18.71 -10.61 4.22
CA THR A 81 18.60 -10.54 5.68
C THR A 81 17.55 -9.48 6.07
N LEU A 82 17.06 -9.53 7.32
CA LEU A 82 16.16 -8.51 7.89
C LEU A 82 16.70 -7.08 7.81
N PHE A 83 18.03 -6.91 7.77
CA PHE A 83 18.65 -5.60 7.63
C PHE A 83 18.61 -5.13 6.18
N THR A 84 19.02 -5.99 5.23
CA THR A 84 19.06 -5.65 3.80
C THR A 84 17.67 -5.44 3.22
N SER A 85 16.66 -6.12 3.75
CA SER A 85 15.27 -5.97 3.32
C SER A 85 14.66 -4.62 3.68
N LYS A 86 15.18 -3.97 4.73
CA LYS A 86 14.80 -2.61 5.10
C LYS A 86 15.45 -1.53 4.23
N MET A 87 16.53 -1.85 3.52
CA MET A 87 17.25 -0.87 2.71
C MET A 87 16.46 -0.41 1.48
N VAL A 88 15.74 -1.32 0.81
CA VAL A 88 14.99 -0.99 -0.41
C VAL A 88 13.87 0.02 -0.14
N PRO A 89 12.98 -0.17 0.85
CA PRO A 89 11.97 0.84 1.20
C PRO A 89 12.57 2.20 1.58
N LEU A 90 13.72 2.21 2.26
CA LEU A 90 14.44 3.44 2.60
C LEU A 90 14.96 4.18 1.36
N VAL A 91 15.59 3.46 0.43
CA VAL A 91 16.07 4.01 -0.84
C VAL A 91 14.91 4.54 -1.68
N LEU A 92 13.83 3.78 -1.83
CA LEU A 92 12.63 4.23 -2.54
C LEU A 92 12.05 5.48 -1.89
N SER A 93 12.01 5.53 -0.56
CA SER A 93 11.55 6.70 0.19
C SER A 93 12.39 7.96 -0.04
N LEU A 94 13.72 7.82 -0.15
CA LEU A 94 14.63 8.91 -0.49
C LEU A 94 14.43 9.40 -1.92
N VAL A 95 14.25 8.47 -2.86
CA VAL A 95 13.95 8.79 -4.26
C VAL A 95 12.61 9.50 -4.38
N GLN A 96 11.56 9.02 -3.70
CA GLN A 96 10.25 9.68 -3.64
C GLN A 96 10.38 11.10 -3.11
N LEU A 97 11.09 11.32 -1.99
CA LEU A 97 11.25 12.65 -1.40
C LEU A 97 12.02 13.60 -2.32
N SER A 98 13.06 13.10 -2.99
CA SER A 98 13.86 13.86 -3.95
C SER A 98 13.03 14.27 -5.16
N LEU A 99 12.26 13.33 -5.73
CA LEU A 99 11.36 13.60 -6.85
C LEU A 99 10.22 14.53 -6.44
N ALA A 100 9.62 14.34 -5.26
CA ALA A 100 8.59 15.21 -4.71
C ALA A 100 9.10 16.65 -4.58
N PHE A 101 10.31 16.85 -4.05
CA PHE A 101 10.94 18.16 -3.97
C PHE A 101 11.09 18.81 -5.36
N VAL A 102 11.62 18.08 -6.34
CA VAL A 102 11.83 18.59 -7.70
C VAL A 102 10.50 18.95 -8.36
N VAL A 103 9.50 18.06 -8.29
CA VAL A 103 8.18 18.24 -8.90
C VAL A 103 7.42 19.39 -8.23
N PHE A 104 7.33 19.41 -6.90
CA PHE A 104 6.60 20.46 -6.18
C PHE A 104 7.27 21.82 -6.30
N ARG A 105 8.62 21.89 -6.30
CA ARG A 105 9.32 23.16 -6.52
C ARG A 105 9.04 23.73 -7.91
N LYS A 106 8.92 22.86 -8.92
CA LYS A 106 8.61 23.26 -10.29
C LYS A 106 7.14 23.66 -10.46
N LEU A 107 6.20 22.96 -9.84
CA LEU A 107 4.76 23.28 -9.90
C LEU A 107 4.37 24.47 -9.02
N PHE A 108 4.98 24.62 -7.84
CA PHE A 108 4.58 25.58 -6.82
C PHE A 108 5.79 26.33 -6.22
N PRO A 109 6.48 27.20 -6.98
CA PRO A 109 7.73 27.84 -6.53
C PRO A 109 7.63 28.58 -5.17
N GLN A 110 6.44 29.10 -4.85
CA GLN A 110 6.19 29.84 -3.60
C GLN A 110 5.61 28.97 -2.47
N HIS A 111 5.06 27.79 -2.78
CA HIS A 111 4.28 26.97 -1.85
C HIS A 111 4.71 25.49 -1.80
N TYR A 112 5.82 25.14 -2.44
CA TYR A 112 6.32 23.76 -2.50
C TYR A 112 6.59 23.15 -1.11
N LEU A 113 6.96 23.97 -0.12
CA LEU A 113 7.15 23.50 1.26
C LEU A 113 5.85 22.98 1.88
N ALA A 114 4.70 23.59 1.57
CA ALA A 114 3.41 23.12 2.06
C ALA A 114 3.02 21.78 1.40
N ALA A 115 3.27 21.64 0.10
CA ALA A 115 3.06 20.40 -0.64
C ALA A 115 3.95 19.26 -0.11
N LEU A 116 5.22 19.57 0.12
CA LEU A 116 6.20 18.62 0.66
C LEU A 116 5.86 18.22 2.09
N ALA A 117 5.51 19.19 2.95
CA ALA A 117 5.07 18.94 4.32
C ALA A 117 3.83 18.04 4.36
N PHE A 118 2.83 18.31 3.53
CA PHE A 118 1.67 17.43 3.39
C PHE A 118 2.09 16.02 2.96
N PHE A 119 2.86 15.89 1.88
CA PHE A 119 3.32 14.60 1.35
C PHE A 119 4.04 13.74 2.40
N VAL A 120 4.95 14.32 3.19
CA VAL A 120 5.68 13.55 4.23
C VAL A 120 4.87 13.29 5.49
N SER A 121 3.76 14.00 5.69
CA SER A 121 2.93 13.86 6.90
C SER A 121 1.80 12.85 6.75
N VAL A 122 1.53 12.36 5.53
CA VAL A 122 0.48 11.37 5.28
C VAL A 122 0.89 10.01 5.89
N PRO A 123 0.10 9.46 6.84
CA PRO A 123 0.42 8.21 7.53
C PRO A 123 0.63 7.02 6.58
N TRP A 124 -0.09 6.97 5.47
CA TRP A 124 0.02 5.86 4.51
C TRP A 124 1.47 5.72 3.99
N LEU A 125 2.14 6.83 3.68
CA LEU A 125 3.52 6.82 3.18
C LEU A 125 4.53 6.54 4.29
N THR A 126 4.27 6.98 5.52
CA THR A 126 5.15 6.72 6.66
C THR A 126 5.08 5.27 7.10
N ARG A 127 3.86 4.71 7.16
CA ARG A 127 3.61 3.32 7.59
C ARG A 127 4.00 2.32 6.51
N PHE A 128 3.44 2.44 5.30
CA PHE A 128 3.69 1.46 4.22
C PHE A 128 5.01 1.72 3.49
N GLY A 129 5.58 2.93 3.57
CA GLY A 129 6.90 3.22 3.03
C GLY A 129 8.07 2.75 3.90
N ALA A 130 7.80 2.25 5.10
CA ALA A 130 8.80 1.71 6.04
C ALA A 130 8.94 0.18 5.99
N VAL A 131 8.13 -0.49 5.17
CA VAL A 131 8.07 -1.95 4.99
C VAL A 131 8.13 -2.30 3.50
N ASN A 132 8.34 -3.58 3.16
CA ASN A 132 8.53 -4.03 1.78
C ASN A 132 7.22 -4.10 1.00
N TYR A 133 6.57 -2.96 0.78
CA TYR A 133 5.33 -2.85 0.03
C TYR A 133 5.58 -2.35 -1.40
N THR A 134 4.93 -3.00 -2.36
CA THR A 134 5.05 -2.65 -3.79
C THR A 134 4.56 -1.23 -4.11
N GLU A 135 3.66 -0.69 -3.29
CA GLU A 135 3.10 0.66 -3.45
C GLU A 135 4.18 1.74 -3.47
N ALA A 136 5.26 1.57 -2.72
CA ALA A 136 6.32 2.56 -2.66
C ALA A 136 6.97 2.80 -4.03
N ILE A 137 7.14 1.76 -4.86
CA ILE A 137 7.76 1.93 -6.17
C ILE A 137 6.82 2.63 -7.17
N SER A 138 5.50 2.42 -7.05
CA SER A 138 4.51 3.09 -7.90
C SER A 138 4.54 4.63 -7.73
N VAL A 139 4.73 5.11 -6.49
CA VAL A 139 4.86 6.55 -6.18
C VAL A 139 6.07 7.17 -6.89
N VAL A 140 7.18 6.44 -6.98
CA VAL A 140 8.37 6.86 -7.72
C VAL A 140 8.03 7.08 -9.19
N PHE A 141 7.31 6.15 -9.81
CA PHE A 141 6.93 6.23 -11.23
C PHE A 141 5.84 7.27 -11.50
N VAL A 142 4.93 7.54 -10.56
CA VAL A 142 3.98 8.65 -10.68
C VAL A 142 4.72 9.98 -10.70
N PHE A 143 5.62 10.24 -9.75
CA PHE A 143 6.42 11.47 -9.77
C PHE A 143 7.35 11.54 -10.98
N SER A 144 7.97 10.43 -11.38
CA SER A 144 8.84 10.38 -12.56
C SER A 144 8.07 10.72 -13.83
N SER A 145 6.88 10.15 -14.01
CA SER A 145 6.01 10.44 -15.16
C SER A 145 5.55 11.89 -15.17
N MET A 146 5.15 12.45 -14.01
CA MET A 146 4.85 13.87 -13.89
C MET A 146 6.04 14.75 -14.27
N PHE A 147 7.21 14.49 -13.70
CA PHE A 147 8.43 15.24 -13.97
C PHE A 147 8.81 15.19 -15.45
N LEU A 148 8.75 14.01 -16.06
CA LEU A 148 9.09 13.80 -17.46
C LEU A 148 8.09 14.48 -18.39
N ILE A 149 6.78 14.46 -18.10
CA ILE A 149 5.77 15.24 -18.85
C ILE A 149 6.06 16.74 -18.74
N MET A 150 6.39 17.24 -17.54
CA MET A 150 6.74 18.65 -17.35
C MET A 150 8.03 19.04 -18.07
N LYS A 151 9.00 18.13 -18.20
CA LYS A 151 10.22 18.33 -18.99
C LYS A 151 9.92 18.25 -20.49
N LEU A 152 8.97 17.39 -20.86
CA LEU A 152 8.49 17.25 -22.23
C LEU A 152 7.97 18.59 -22.73
N GLN A 153 7.14 19.28 -21.94
CA GLN A 153 6.54 20.58 -22.27
C GLN A 153 7.55 21.70 -22.56
N GLU A 154 8.77 21.64 -22.02
CA GLU A 154 9.75 22.75 -22.09
C GLU A 154 10.68 22.70 -23.32
N LYS A 155 10.90 21.52 -23.89
CA LYS A 155 11.89 21.32 -24.97
C LYS A 155 11.25 20.72 -26.20
N LYS A 156 11.80 21.02 -27.39
CA LYS A 156 11.49 20.23 -28.60
C LYS A 156 12.00 18.80 -28.41
N GLN A 157 11.17 17.84 -28.77
CA GLN A 157 11.39 16.44 -28.45
C GLN A 157 12.00 15.68 -29.62
N THR A 158 12.90 14.75 -29.28
CA THR A 158 13.42 13.73 -30.18
C THR A 158 12.87 12.38 -29.75
N PHE A 159 13.00 11.37 -30.61
CA PHE A 159 12.61 10.00 -30.26
C PHE A 159 13.26 9.54 -28.95
N PHE A 160 14.56 9.79 -28.78
CA PHE A 160 15.31 9.38 -27.59
C PHE A 160 14.86 10.09 -26.31
N SER A 161 14.35 11.32 -26.39
CA SER A 161 13.85 12.02 -25.20
C SER A 161 12.46 11.53 -24.76
N ALA A 162 11.72 10.83 -25.62
CA ALA A 162 10.43 10.23 -25.30
C ALA A 162 10.55 8.83 -24.64
N ILE A 163 11.68 8.14 -24.82
CA ILE A 163 11.91 6.80 -24.26
C ILE A 163 11.81 6.77 -22.72
N PRO A 164 12.47 7.66 -21.96
CA PRO A 164 12.36 7.63 -20.49
C PRO A 164 10.93 7.80 -19.99
N LEU A 165 10.10 8.58 -20.71
CA LEU A 165 8.70 8.77 -20.39
C LEU A 165 7.89 7.50 -20.65
N ALA A 166 8.09 6.85 -21.80
CA ALA A 166 7.48 5.55 -22.11
C ALA A 166 7.82 4.52 -21.04
N VAL A 167 9.10 4.39 -20.68
CA VAL A 167 9.58 3.47 -19.63
C VAL A 167 8.95 3.79 -18.28
N SER A 168 8.90 5.07 -17.88
CA SER A 168 8.30 5.49 -16.61
C SER A 168 6.80 5.19 -16.53
N ILE A 169 6.07 5.38 -17.64
CA ILE A 169 4.63 5.08 -17.69
C ILE A 169 4.40 3.57 -17.67
N SER A 170 5.15 2.79 -18.46
CA SER A 170 5.04 1.33 -18.46
C SER A 170 5.44 0.69 -17.12
N ALA A 171 6.38 1.30 -16.41
CA ALA A 171 6.74 0.86 -15.08
C ALA A 171 5.59 0.97 -14.07
N LEU A 172 4.58 1.82 -14.29
CA LEU A 172 3.39 1.87 -13.44
C LEU A 172 2.62 0.54 -13.51
N SER A 173 2.34 0.01 -14.71
CA SER A 173 1.60 -1.25 -14.84
C SER A 173 2.38 -2.46 -14.36
N LEU A 174 3.71 -2.40 -14.46
CA LEU A 174 4.61 -3.44 -13.97
C LEU A 174 4.89 -3.32 -12.46
N SER A 175 4.53 -2.21 -11.80
CA SER A 175 4.74 -1.99 -10.37
C SER A 175 3.64 -2.59 -9.50
N LYS A 176 2.37 -2.39 -9.89
CA LYS A 176 1.19 -2.85 -9.15
C LYS A 176 -0.04 -2.80 -10.05
N LEU A 177 -1.00 -3.72 -9.86
CA LEU A 177 -2.21 -3.80 -10.69
C LEU A 177 -3.03 -2.52 -10.65
N ASN A 178 -3.30 -1.94 -9.48
CA ASN A 178 -4.08 -0.70 -9.38
C ASN A 178 -3.37 0.49 -10.06
N ALA A 179 -2.03 0.57 -9.96
CA ALA A 179 -1.25 1.58 -10.67
C ALA A 179 -1.38 1.49 -12.21
N THR A 180 -1.83 0.35 -12.75
CA THR A 180 -2.15 0.20 -14.18
C THR A 180 -3.30 1.13 -14.60
N LEU A 181 -4.24 1.44 -13.71
CA LEU A 181 -5.33 2.39 -13.97
C LEU A 181 -4.82 3.80 -14.28
N LEU A 182 -3.59 4.12 -13.86
CA LEU A 182 -2.96 5.42 -14.10
C LEU A 182 -2.32 5.51 -15.49
N VAL A 183 -1.97 4.36 -16.09
CA VAL A 183 -1.26 4.31 -17.38
C VAL A 183 -2.03 5.04 -18.49
N PRO A 184 -3.34 4.81 -18.72
CA PRO A 184 -4.09 5.53 -19.75
C PRO A 184 -4.05 7.05 -19.58
N VAL A 185 -4.11 7.54 -18.34
CA VAL A 185 -4.10 8.99 -18.08
C VAL A 185 -2.75 9.59 -18.46
N PHE A 186 -1.65 9.03 -17.95
CA PHE A 186 -0.31 9.53 -18.26
C PHE A 186 0.05 9.34 -19.74
N PHE A 187 -0.40 8.25 -20.36
CA PHE A 187 -0.24 7.97 -21.79
C PHE A 187 -0.94 9.03 -22.66
N LEU A 188 -2.23 9.28 -22.42
CA LEU A 188 -2.99 10.28 -23.16
C LEU A 188 -2.45 11.70 -22.95
N ALA A 189 -2.05 12.02 -21.72
CA ALA A 189 -1.42 13.30 -21.41
C ALA A 189 -0.10 13.49 -22.17
N SER A 190 0.69 12.43 -22.29
CA SER A 190 1.96 12.45 -23.03
C SER A 190 1.73 12.61 -24.53
N ILE A 191 0.78 11.88 -25.11
CA ILE A 191 0.39 12.03 -26.52
C ILE A 191 -0.07 13.47 -26.80
N TYR A 192 -0.92 14.02 -25.93
CA TYR A 192 -1.39 15.40 -26.06
C TYR A 192 -0.22 16.41 -26.10
N VAL A 193 0.78 16.26 -25.22
CA VAL A 193 1.95 17.15 -25.21
C VAL A 193 2.80 16.97 -26.47
N LEU A 194 3.10 15.72 -26.87
CA LEU A 194 3.88 15.44 -28.07
C LEU A 194 3.22 16.01 -29.33
N TRP A 195 1.89 15.87 -29.43
CA TRP A 195 1.10 16.39 -30.54
C TRP A 195 1.10 17.92 -30.57
N LYS A 196 0.87 18.57 -29.42
CA LYS A 196 0.88 20.03 -29.28
C LYS A 196 2.24 20.64 -29.64
N GLN A 197 3.33 19.91 -29.44
CA GLN A 197 4.68 20.35 -29.81
C GLN A 197 5.05 20.10 -31.28
N HIS A 198 4.11 19.61 -32.09
CA HIS A 198 4.35 19.22 -33.49
C HIS A 198 5.54 18.26 -33.64
N THR A 199 5.66 17.31 -32.69
CA THR A 199 6.72 16.30 -32.72
C THR A 199 6.52 15.38 -33.93
N SER A 200 7.61 14.87 -34.51
CA SER A 200 7.53 13.99 -35.67
C SER A 200 6.69 12.74 -35.41
N LEU A 201 5.91 12.30 -36.41
CA LEU A 201 5.06 11.11 -36.31
C LEU A 201 5.85 9.87 -35.89
N LYS A 202 7.10 9.74 -36.35
CA LYS A 202 8.02 8.64 -35.96
C LYS A 202 8.26 8.61 -34.44
N THR A 203 8.44 9.78 -33.82
CA THR A 203 8.65 9.87 -32.36
C THR A 203 7.39 9.48 -31.60
N VAL A 204 6.23 9.95 -32.04
CA VAL A 204 4.93 9.62 -31.42
C VAL A 204 4.62 8.13 -31.56
N ALA A 205 4.76 7.58 -32.76
CA ALA A 205 4.54 6.15 -33.02
C ALA A 205 5.51 5.30 -32.21
N GLY A 206 6.79 5.67 -32.15
CA GLY A 206 7.79 4.98 -31.34
C GLY A 206 7.46 5.02 -29.84
N PHE A 207 7.05 6.16 -29.31
CA PHE A 207 6.56 6.27 -27.92
C PHE A 207 5.37 5.33 -27.66
N ILE A 208 4.38 5.31 -28.56
CA ILE A 208 3.19 4.45 -28.43
C ILE A 208 3.60 2.97 -28.43
N VAL A 209 4.38 2.54 -29.42
CA VAL A 209 4.81 1.15 -29.55
C VAL A 209 5.60 0.71 -28.31
N ILE A 210 6.56 1.51 -27.85
CA ILE A 210 7.35 1.18 -26.66
C ILE A 210 6.46 1.10 -25.42
N THR A 211 5.56 2.08 -25.23
CA THR A 211 4.70 2.11 -24.03
C THR A 211 3.74 0.93 -24.02
N VAL A 212 3.06 0.64 -25.13
CA VAL A 212 2.10 -0.47 -25.22
C VAL A 212 2.82 -1.81 -25.07
N PHE A 213 3.96 -1.98 -25.76
CA PHE A 213 4.76 -3.20 -25.66
C PHE A 213 5.23 -3.43 -24.23
N LEU A 214 5.93 -2.47 -23.60
CA LEU A 214 6.45 -2.66 -22.25
C LEU A 214 5.36 -2.80 -21.19
N SER A 215 4.25 -2.05 -21.32
CA SER A 215 3.15 -2.14 -20.34
C SER A 215 2.39 -3.45 -20.46
N GLY A 216 2.21 -3.97 -21.68
CA GLY A 216 1.38 -5.14 -21.99
C GLY A 216 2.13 -6.46 -22.08
N PHE A 217 3.45 -6.45 -22.29
CA PHE A 217 4.24 -7.67 -22.54
C PHE A 217 4.11 -8.70 -21.41
N TRP A 218 4.24 -8.27 -20.15
CA TRP A 218 4.11 -9.17 -19.01
C TRP A 218 2.68 -9.73 -18.87
N PHE A 219 1.65 -8.90 -19.04
CA PHE A 219 0.26 -9.38 -19.02
C PHE A 219 0.00 -10.37 -20.16
N GLY A 220 0.51 -10.11 -21.36
CA GLY A 220 0.41 -11.01 -22.51
C GLY A 220 1.07 -12.36 -22.24
N LEU A 221 2.27 -12.37 -21.66
CA LEU A 221 2.94 -13.61 -21.25
C LEU A 221 2.14 -14.40 -20.21
N ASN A 222 1.55 -13.72 -19.23
CA ASN A 222 0.70 -14.39 -18.24
C ASN A 222 -0.56 -14.99 -18.87
N ILE A 223 -1.24 -14.27 -19.76
CA ILE A 223 -2.41 -14.81 -20.48
C ILE A 223 -2.02 -16.04 -21.29
N LEU A 224 -0.89 -16.00 -22.00
CA LEU A 224 -0.42 -17.13 -22.81
C LEU A 224 -0.07 -18.35 -21.96
N LYS A 225 0.50 -18.13 -20.77
CA LYS A 225 0.92 -19.22 -19.87
C LYS A 225 -0.24 -19.82 -19.08
N PHE A 226 -1.19 -19.00 -18.63
CA PHE A 226 -2.25 -19.41 -17.68
C PHE A 226 -3.66 -19.41 -18.28
N GLY A 227 -3.81 -19.02 -19.55
CA GLY A 227 -5.10 -19.03 -20.27
C GLY A 227 -6.10 -17.95 -19.83
N THR A 228 -5.88 -17.30 -18.68
CA THR A 228 -6.71 -16.20 -18.16
C THR A 228 -5.86 -15.16 -17.45
N LEU A 229 -6.27 -13.89 -17.53
CA LEU A 229 -5.97 -12.90 -16.49
C LEU A 229 -6.91 -13.20 -15.33
N ASP A 230 -6.56 -14.18 -14.52
CA ASP A 230 -7.04 -14.26 -13.14
C ASP A 230 -8.59 -14.34 -12.98
N GLN A 231 -9.19 -15.48 -13.36
CA GLN A 231 -10.61 -15.72 -13.08
C GLN A 231 -10.91 -15.80 -11.57
N HIS A 232 -9.93 -16.11 -10.72
CA HIS A 232 -10.15 -16.27 -9.27
C HIS A 232 -10.24 -14.93 -8.54
N ASN A 233 -9.35 -13.95 -8.80
CA ASN A 233 -9.48 -12.62 -8.19
C ASN A 233 -10.56 -11.77 -8.86
N PHE A 234 -10.88 -11.98 -10.14
CA PHE A 234 -12.04 -11.32 -10.77
C PHE A 234 -13.37 -11.89 -10.25
N GLN A 235 -13.45 -13.20 -9.98
CA GLN A 235 -14.60 -13.80 -9.30
C GLN A 235 -14.68 -13.38 -7.84
N LEU A 236 -13.59 -13.22 -7.10
CA LEU A 236 -13.61 -12.69 -5.73
C LEU A 236 -13.99 -11.21 -5.68
N ALA A 237 -13.48 -10.40 -6.61
CA ALA A 237 -13.92 -9.02 -6.76
C ALA A 237 -15.38 -8.94 -7.19
N SER A 238 -15.86 -9.83 -8.07
CA SER A 238 -17.28 -9.90 -8.47
C SER A 238 -18.18 -10.54 -7.42
N ASN A 239 -17.67 -11.44 -6.58
CA ASN A 239 -18.36 -12.11 -5.48
C ASN A 239 -18.41 -11.22 -4.23
N GLU A 240 -17.39 -10.40 -3.96
CA GLU A 240 -17.50 -9.29 -3.01
C GLU A 240 -18.37 -8.15 -3.58
N LEU A 241 -18.35 -7.90 -4.89
CA LEU A 241 -19.33 -7.01 -5.53
C LEU A 241 -20.74 -7.57 -5.39
N THR A 242 -20.98 -8.87 -5.62
CA THR A 242 -22.33 -9.47 -5.52
C THR A 242 -22.76 -9.71 -4.08
N LEU A 243 -21.87 -10.06 -3.15
CA LEU A 243 -22.17 -10.04 -1.71
C LEU A 243 -22.42 -8.61 -1.19
N GLY A 244 -21.81 -7.60 -1.83
CA GLY A 244 -22.07 -6.18 -1.58
C GLY A 244 -23.28 -5.59 -2.34
N ILE A 245 -23.81 -6.28 -3.34
CA ILE A 245 -24.99 -5.88 -4.14
C ILE A 245 -26.25 -6.62 -3.66
N ASP A 246 -26.14 -7.90 -3.28
CA ASP A 246 -27.23 -8.70 -2.68
C ASP A 246 -27.47 -8.36 -1.21
N THR A 247 -26.47 -7.81 -0.52
CA THR A 247 -26.74 -6.91 0.61
C THR A 247 -26.98 -5.52 0.05
N ALA A 248 -28.18 -5.28 -0.47
CA ALA A 248 -28.68 -3.93 -0.72
C ALA A 248 -28.71 -3.18 0.62
N PHE A 249 -27.55 -2.70 1.07
CA PHE A 249 -27.43 -1.79 2.18
C PHE A 249 -28.17 -0.53 1.75
N PRO A 250 -29.26 -0.17 2.42
CA PRO A 250 -30.10 0.93 1.96
C PRO A 250 -29.25 2.19 1.84
N LEU A 251 -29.53 3.00 0.82
CA LEU A 251 -28.88 4.29 0.55
C LEU A 251 -28.80 5.19 1.81
N SER A 252 -29.68 4.95 2.80
CA SER A 252 -29.65 5.55 4.13
C SER A 252 -28.35 5.37 4.91
N HIS A 253 -27.55 4.33 4.64
CA HIS A 253 -26.23 4.12 5.27
C HIS A 253 -25.10 4.96 4.66
N LEU A 254 -25.21 5.37 3.39
CA LEU A 254 -24.33 6.39 2.80
C LEU A 254 -24.57 7.77 3.41
N ILE A 255 -25.80 8.01 3.90
CA ILE A 255 -26.20 9.27 4.55
C ILE A 255 -25.82 9.28 6.04
N SER A 256 -25.72 8.12 6.70
CA SER A 256 -25.44 8.03 8.15
C SER A 256 -23.98 7.81 8.55
N PHE A 257 -23.07 7.44 7.63
CA PHE A 257 -21.65 7.16 7.94
C PHE A 257 -20.53 7.97 7.22
N PRO A 258 -20.76 9.16 6.62
CA PRO A 258 -19.70 9.90 5.93
C PRO A 258 -18.51 10.28 6.85
N HIS A 259 -18.76 10.38 8.16
CA HIS A 259 -17.72 10.66 9.16
C HIS A 259 -16.69 9.53 9.30
N LEU A 260 -17.10 8.25 9.25
CA LEU A 260 -16.16 7.14 9.34
C LEU A 260 -15.26 7.05 8.08
N TYR A 261 -15.81 7.27 6.88
CA TYR A 261 -15.01 7.30 5.65
C TYR A 261 -14.01 8.45 5.62
N TYR A 262 -14.41 9.61 6.13
CA TYR A 262 -13.51 10.74 6.30
C TYR A 262 -12.34 10.39 7.24
N LEU A 263 -12.64 9.78 8.40
CA LEU A 263 -11.62 9.34 9.35
C LEU A 263 -10.69 8.26 8.77
N TYR A 264 -11.24 7.28 8.06
CA TYR A 264 -10.47 6.20 7.43
C TYR A 264 -9.59 6.69 6.29
N PHE A 265 -10.04 7.69 5.52
CA PHE A 265 -9.18 8.36 4.54
C PHE A 265 -7.90 8.80 5.25
N TRP A 266 -7.99 9.54 6.36
CA TRP A 266 -6.81 10.01 7.11
C TRP A 266 -6.10 8.95 7.97
N ASP A 267 -6.35 7.65 7.75
CA ASP A 267 -5.76 6.52 8.49
C ASP A 267 -6.05 6.54 10.01
N PHE A 268 -7.25 6.98 10.40
CA PHE A 268 -7.71 6.78 11.76
C PHE A 268 -8.05 5.29 11.99
N PRO A 269 -7.56 4.65 13.07
CA PRO A 269 -7.85 3.26 13.34
C PRO A 269 -9.35 3.02 13.56
N ASN A 270 -9.84 1.86 13.14
CA ASN A 270 -11.18 1.41 13.52
C ASN A 270 -11.23 1.07 15.02
N LEU A 271 -12.44 0.89 15.56
CA LEU A 271 -12.64 0.63 16.99
C LEU A 271 -11.86 -0.59 17.50
N SER A 272 -11.78 -1.67 16.71
CA SER A 272 -11.07 -2.90 17.11
C SER A 272 -9.56 -2.71 17.17
N ALA A 273 -8.97 -1.95 16.24
CA ALA A 273 -7.55 -1.61 16.24
C ALA A 273 -7.21 -0.56 17.31
N PHE A 274 -8.09 0.43 17.52
CA PHE A 274 -7.94 1.46 18.54
C PHE A 274 -7.97 0.86 19.95
N SER A 275 -8.95 0.00 20.23
CA SER A 275 -9.08 -0.69 21.53
C SER A 275 -7.97 -1.72 21.79
N ALA A 276 -7.29 -2.22 20.76
CA ALA A 276 -6.16 -3.13 20.92
C ALA A 276 -4.87 -2.42 21.39
N GLN A 277 -4.80 -1.08 21.26
CA GLN A 277 -3.62 -0.31 21.67
C GLN A 277 -3.74 0.07 23.15
N SER A 278 -2.94 -0.56 24.01
CA SER A 278 -2.97 -0.38 25.46
C SER A 278 -2.80 1.08 25.91
N PHE A 279 -2.01 1.87 25.18
CA PHE A 279 -1.73 3.27 25.51
C PHE A 279 -2.93 4.23 25.34
N VAL A 280 -3.95 3.85 24.58
CA VAL A 280 -5.18 4.65 24.34
C VAL A 280 -6.43 4.05 24.97
N SER A 281 -6.28 2.93 25.71
CA SER A 281 -7.39 2.19 26.32
C SER A 281 -8.26 2.99 27.31
N GLY A 282 -7.76 4.13 27.80
CA GLY A 282 -8.50 5.05 28.68
C GLY A 282 -9.24 6.19 27.98
N ILE A 283 -9.10 6.35 26.66
CA ILE A 283 -9.76 7.43 25.90
C ILE A 283 -10.96 6.84 25.15
N PRO A 284 -12.18 7.37 25.32
CA PRO A 284 -13.33 6.94 24.52
C PRO A 284 -13.05 7.11 23.03
N PHE A 285 -13.34 6.07 22.24
CA PHE A 285 -13.09 6.06 20.80
C PHE A 285 -13.75 7.24 20.09
N GLU A 286 -14.98 7.55 20.46
CA GLU A 286 -15.79 8.63 19.90
C GLU A 286 -15.13 10.00 20.16
N LEU A 287 -14.59 10.21 21.36
CA LEU A 287 -13.89 11.44 21.71
C LEU A 287 -12.61 11.59 20.88
N ALA A 288 -11.82 10.51 20.78
CA ALA A 288 -10.60 10.51 19.96
C ALA A 288 -10.92 10.78 18.48
N ALA A 289 -11.98 10.17 17.95
CA ALA A 289 -12.45 10.35 16.59
C ALA A 289 -12.89 11.80 16.32
N VAL A 290 -13.62 12.44 17.24
CA VAL A 290 -14.05 13.84 17.10
C VAL A 290 -12.85 14.79 17.15
N VAL A 291 -11.94 14.61 18.10
CA VAL A 291 -10.73 15.44 18.21
C VAL A 291 -9.88 15.30 16.95
N PHE A 292 -9.71 14.07 16.45
CA PHE A 292 -8.98 13.82 15.23
C PHE A 292 -9.68 14.44 14.01
N ALA A 293 -11.00 14.30 13.88
CA ALA A 293 -11.77 14.92 12.79
C ALA A 293 -11.59 16.44 12.76
N LEU A 294 -11.65 17.11 13.94
CA LEU A 294 -11.42 18.55 14.05
C LEU A 294 -9.99 18.93 13.67
N MET A 295 -9.01 18.11 14.02
CA MET A 295 -7.61 18.31 13.65
C MET A 295 -7.39 18.22 12.13
N VAL A 296 -8.01 17.27 11.43
CA VAL A 296 -7.83 17.09 9.98
C VAL A 296 -8.82 17.91 9.12
N LEU A 297 -9.87 18.48 9.71
CA LEU A 297 -10.88 19.29 9.02
C LEU A 297 -10.28 20.43 8.17
N PRO A 298 -9.32 21.24 8.66
CA PRO A 298 -8.71 22.29 7.85
C PRO A 298 -7.94 21.73 6.65
N LEU A 299 -7.33 20.55 6.79
CA LEU A 299 -6.66 19.85 5.69
C LEU A 299 -7.68 19.40 4.63
N GLY A 300 -8.80 18.83 5.07
CA GLY A 300 -9.91 18.41 4.21
C GLY A 300 -10.52 19.57 3.43
N ILE A 301 -10.81 20.69 4.10
CA ILE A 301 -11.32 21.91 3.44
C ILE A 301 -10.30 22.43 2.41
N THR A 302 -9.01 22.40 2.74
CA THR A 302 -7.94 22.81 1.82
C THR A 302 -7.91 21.90 0.58
N LEU A 303 -8.00 20.58 0.75
CA LEU A 303 -8.09 19.64 -0.37
C LEU A 303 -9.31 19.90 -1.25
N LEU A 304 -10.50 20.08 -0.66
CA LEU A 304 -11.72 20.39 -1.41
C LEU A 304 -11.61 21.69 -2.20
N ASN A 305 -11.02 22.74 -1.59
CA ASN A 305 -10.77 24.00 -2.28
C ASN A 305 -9.74 23.85 -3.41
N GLY A 306 -8.73 22.99 -3.24
CA GLY A 306 -7.76 22.66 -4.28
C GLY A 306 -8.40 21.92 -5.46
N ALA A 307 -9.23 20.92 -5.17
CA ALA A 307 -9.96 20.17 -6.19
C ALA A 307 -10.92 21.09 -6.96
N LYS A 308 -11.66 21.95 -6.25
CA LYS A 308 -12.53 22.96 -6.85
C LYS A 308 -11.76 23.85 -7.84
N GLN A 309 -10.59 24.35 -7.46
CA GLN A 309 -9.78 25.18 -8.35
C GLN A 309 -9.26 24.44 -9.59
N LEU A 310 -8.86 23.18 -9.43
CA LEU A 310 -8.41 22.35 -10.54
C LEU A 310 -9.56 22.07 -11.53
N ILE A 311 -10.78 21.83 -11.02
CA ILE A 311 -11.99 21.67 -11.83
C ILE A 311 -12.30 22.96 -12.60
N GLN A 312 -12.20 24.12 -11.93
CA GLN A 312 -12.48 25.42 -12.54
C GLN A 312 -11.42 25.84 -13.57
N LYS A 313 -10.22 25.25 -13.53
CA LYS A 313 -9.13 25.53 -14.47
C LYS A 313 -8.80 24.25 -15.24
N PRO A 314 -9.57 23.86 -16.25
CA PRO A 314 -9.31 22.64 -17.02
C PRO A 314 -8.00 22.78 -17.80
N THR A 315 -6.92 22.28 -17.20
CA THR A 315 -5.58 22.24 -17.79
C THR A 315 -5.12 20.80 -17.89
N LEU A 316 -4.05 20.54 -18.65
CA LEU A 316 -3.42 19.22 -18.67
C LEU A 316 -3.05 18.75 -17.26
N LEU A 317 -2.59 19.66 -16.40
CA LEU A 317 -2.27 19.35 -15.01
C LEU A 317 -3.51 18.90 -14.24
N SER A 318 -4.65 19.58 -14.41
CA SER A 318 -5.92 19.19 -13.80
C SER A 318 -6.37 17.80 -14.25
N PHE A 319 -6.17 17.46 -15.53
CA PHE A 319 -6.44 16.12 -16.06
C PHE A 319 -5.53 15.06 -15.44
N ILE A 320 -4.20 15.30 -15.41
CA ILE A 320 -3.21 14.38 -14.81
C ILE A 320 -3.43 14.19 -13.30
N VAL A 321 -4.03 15.17 -12.62
CA VAL A 321 -4.24 15.10 -11.17
C VAL A 321 -5.60 14.50 -10.81
N LEU A 322 -6.68 15.05 -11.35
CA LEU A 322 -8.04 14.71 -10.90
C LEU A 322 -8.51 13.35 -11.43
N LEU A 323 -8.20 13.01 -12.68
CA LEU A 323 -8.69 11.76 -13.26
C LEU A 323 -8.08 10.52 -12.58
N PRO A 324 -6.76 10.43 -12.33
CA PRO A 324 -6.18 9.33 -11.56
C PRO A 324 -6.75 9.19 -10.15
N ILE A 325 -6.94 10.31 -9.45
CA ILE A 325 -7.56 10.31 -8.13
C ILE A 325 -8.99 9.74 -8.25
N ALA A 326 -9.79 10.21 -9.21
CA ALA A 326 -11.14 9.70 -9.40
C ALA A 326 -11.14 8.18 -9.70
N LEU A 327 -10.26 7.71 -10.59
CA LEU A 327 -10.17 6.30 -10.98
C LEU A 327 -9.81 5.39 -9.79
N GLU A 328 -8.91 5.79 -8.90
CA GLU A 328 -8.54 5.01 -7.71
C GLU A 328 -9.60 5.09 -6.60
N PHE A 329 -10.41 6.15 -6.57
CA PHE A 329 -11.50 6.28 -5.59
C PHE A 329 -12.76 5.48 -5.97
N ILE A 330 -13.02 5.22 -7.25
CA ILE A 330 -14.16 4.38 -7.69
C ILE A 330 -14.20 3.02 -6.98
N PRO A 331 -13.13 2.19 -7.01
CA PRO A 331 -13.17 0.87 -6.37
C PRO A 331 -13.27 0.96 -4.83
N ILE A 332 -12.75 2.03 -4.22
CA ILE A 332 -12.84 2.26 -2.77
C ILE A 332 -14.27 2.61 -2.37
N ILE A 333 -14.94 3.47 -3.13
CA ILE A 333 -16.35 3.83 -2.92
C ILE A 333 -17.24 2.60 -3.11
N GLN A 334 -16.92 1.76 -4.10
CA GLN A 334 -17.59 0.50 -4.38
C GLN A 334 -17.28 -0.61 -3.34
N ARG A 335 -16.49 -0.30 -2.31
CA ARG A 335 -16.07 -1.24 -1.24
C ARG A 335 -15.35 -2.50 -1.74
N ALA A 336 -14.89 -2.50 -2.99
CA ALA A 336 -14.14 -3.58 -3.61
C ALA A 336 -12.63 -3.51 -3.30
N ALA A 337 -12.20 -2.53 -2.50
CA ALA A 337 -10.79 -2.20 -2.34
C ALA A 337 -10.41 -1.63 -0.97
N TYR A 338 -9.21 -2.00 -0.51
CA TYR A 338 -8.56 -1.46 0.68
C TYR A 338 -8.04 -0.03 0.45
N PHE A 339 -8.09 0.84 1.48
CA PHE A 339 -7.59 2.23 1.40
C PHE A 339 -6.13 2.34 0.94
N ARG A 340 -5.28 1.32 1.13
CA ARG A 340 -3.91 1.27 0.59
C ARG A 340 -3.84 1.44 -0.93
N MET A 341 -4.93 1.23 -1.67
CA MET A 341 -4.98 1.47 -3.11
C MET A 341 -4.81 2.95 -3.49
N ILE A 342 -4.99 3.91 -2.57
CA ILE A 342 -4.74 5.34 -2.87
C ILE A 342 -3.26 5.74 -2.80
N ILE A 343 -2.37 4.86 -2.31
CA ILE A 343 -0.95 5.21 -2.12
C ILE A 343 -0.29 5.71 -3.43
N PRO A 344 -0.50 5.09 -4.61
CA PRO A 344 0.04 5.59 -5.87
C PRO A 344 -0.38 7.02 -6.21
N VAL A 345 -1.56 7.47 -5.76
CA VAL A 345 -2.09 8.83 -6.05
C VAL A 345 -1.82 9.86 -4.95
N VAL A 346 -1.12 9.50 -3.86
CA VAL A 346 -0.70 10.48 -2.83
C VAL A 346 0.09 11.67 -3.40
N PRO A 347 1.01 11.48 -4.36
CA PRO A 347 1.64 12.60 -5.06
C PRO A 347 0.63 13.61 -5.61
N LEU A 348 -0.45 13.10 -6.20
CA LEU A 348 -1.49 13.92 -6.83
C LEU A 348 -2.38 14.60 -5.79
N ILE A 349 -2.69 13.92 -4.68
CA ILE A 349 -3.40 14.51 -3.54
C ILE A 349 -2.59 15.67 -2.94
N ALA A 350 -1.26 15.54 -2.86
CA ALA A 350 -0.39 16.63 -2.41
C ALA A 350 -0.40 17.83 -3.39
N VAL A 351 -0.52 17.59 -4.71
CA VAL A 351 -0.74 18.66 -5.70
C VAL A 351 -2.08 19.35 -5.47
N VAL A 352 -3.16 18.60 -5.25
CA VAL A 352 -4.48 19.15 -4.89
C VAL A 352 -4.38 20.02 -3.64
N PHE A 353 -3.73 19.53 -2.58
CA PHE A 353 -3.51 20.27 -1.33
C PHE A 353 -2.78 21.59 -1.58
N ALA A 354 -1.71 21.56 -2.39
CA ALA A 354 -0.92 22.74 -2.70
C ALA A 354 -1.73 23.83 -3.43
N PHE A 355 -2.58 23.45 -4.39
CA PHE A 355 -3.54 24.38 -5.03
C PHE A 355 -4.51 24.98 -4.01
N GLY A 356 -5.04 24.14 -3.12
CA GLY A 356 -5.93 24.57 -2.06
C GLY A 356 -5.27 25.60 -1.15
N PHE A 357 -4.05 25.30 -0.68
CA PHE A 357 -3.29 26.14 0.22
C PHE A 357 -2.87 27.48 -0.40
N ALA A 358 -2.46 27.45 -1.67
CA ALA A 358 -2.07 28.65 -2.42
C ALA A 358 -3.22 29.67 -2.48
N ALA A 359 -4.46 29.21 -2.66
CA ALA A 359 -5.62 30.08 -2.78
C ALA A 359 -6.19 30.60 -1.47
N LEU A 360 -5.66 30.16 -0.31
CA LEU A 360 -6.12 30.69 0.97
C LEU A 360 -5.67 32.15 1.11
N SER A 361 -6.60 33.09 1.03
CA SER A 361 -6.33 34.52 1.29
C SER A 361 -6.27 34.85 2.77
N ASN A 362 -7.04 34.12 3.59
CA ASN A 362 -7.15 34.35 5.03
C ASN A 362 -5.90 33.83 5.79
N LYS A 363 -5.15 34.73 6.42
CA LYS A 363 -3.96 34.41 7.24
C LYS A 363 -4.28 33.51 8.44
N PHE A 364 -5.43 33.69 9.08
CA PHE A 364 -5.87 32.85 10.18
C PHE A 364 -6.07 31.41 9.71
N PHE A 365 -6.80 31.21 8.61
CA PHE A 365 -7.04 29.87 8.08
C PHE A 365 -5.75 29.20 7.57
N LYS A 366 -4.83 29.96 6.94
CA LYS A 366 -3.49 29.44 6.60
C LYS A 366 -2.73 28.95 7.85
N SER A 367 -2.78 29.71 8.93
CA SER A 367 -2.13 29.33 10.20
C SER A 367 -2.78 28.08 10.81
N LEU A 368 -4.10 27.98 10.74
CA LEU A 368 -4.87 26.80 11.16
C LEU A 368 -4.47 25.55 10.36
N VAL A 369 -4.30 25.66 9.04
CA VAL A 369 -3.85 24.56 8.18
C VAL A 369 -2.42 24.13 8.50
N ILE A 370 -1.51 25.07 8.75
CA ILE A 370 -0.14 24.76 9.16
C ILE A 370 -0.13 24.05 10.52
N LEU A 371 -0.91 24.52 11.49
CA LEU A 371 -1.05 23.88 12.79
C LEU A 371 -1.63 22.47 12.65
N SER A 372 -2.65 22.31 11.82
CA SER A 372 -3.30 21.03 11.52
C SER A 372 -2.31 20.05 10.89
N LEU A 373 -1.48 20.52 9.94
CA LEU A 373 -0.40 19.72 9.36
C LEU A 373 0.58 19.25 10.42
N LEU A 374 1.03 20.16 11.30
CA LEU A 374 1.98 19.83 12.37
C LEU A 374 1.42 18.77 13.33
N LEU A 375 0.19 18.97 13.80
CA LEU A 375 -0.50 18.00 14.67
C LEU A 375 -0.72 16.67 13.95
N PHE A 376 -1.06 16.70 12.67
CA PHE A 376 -1.21 15.51 11.84
C PHE A 376 0.11 14.77 11.62
N SER A 377 1.24 15.48 11.47
CA SER A 377 2.57 14.86 11.42
C SER A 377 2.90 14.15 12.73
N PHE A 378 2.60 14.78 13.89
CA PHE A 378 2.78 14.14 15.19
C PHE A 378 1.90 12.92 15.36
N TYR A 379 0.63 13.00 14.96
CA TYR A 379 -0.27 11.85 14.91
C TYR A 379 0.32 10.75 14.03
N SER A 380 0.74 11.05 12.79
CA SER A 380 1.29 10.07 11.86
C SER A 380 2.49 9.36 12.46
N LEU A 381 3.39 10.09 13.12
CA LEU A 381 4.57 9.53 13.78
C LEU A 381 4.18 8.65 14.97
N ALA A 382 3.33 9.18 15.86
CA ALA A 382 2.89 8.47 17.06
C ALA A 382 2.14 7.19 16.70
N TYR A 383 1.15 7.28 15.81
CA TYR A 383 0.34 6.15 15.37
C TYR A 383 1.18 5.09 14.65
N THR A 384 2.10 5.50 13.77
CA THR A 384 3.00 4.55 13.09
C THR A 384 3.92 3.87 14.11
N GLY A 385 4.46 4.62 15.07
CA GLY A 385 5.30 4.10 16.15
C GLY A 385 4.56 3.13 17.08
N THR A 386 3.37 3.50 17.56
CA THR A 386 2.57 2.64 18.44
C THR A 386 2.07 1.40 17.72
N SER A 387 1.64 1.53 16.46
CA SER A 387 1.25 0.40 15.63
C SER A 387 2.44 -0.53 15.39
N ALA A 388 3.63 0.00 15.11
CA ALA A 388 4.85 -0.79 14.93
C ALA A 388 5.23 -1.55 16.21
N LEU A 389 5.19 -0.88 17.38
CA LEU A 389 5.45 -1.51 18.68
C LEU A 389 4.45 -2.62 18.99
N PHE A 390 3.16 -2.38 18.74
CA PHE A 390 2.11 -3.37 18.91
C PHE A 390 2.38 -4.62 18.06
N PHE A 391 2.64 -4.45 16.76
CA PHE A 391 2.91 -5.60 15.91
C PHE A 391 4.24 -6.28 16.24
N LYS A 392 5.24 -5.54 16.71
CA LYS A 392 6.50 -6.11 17.20
C LYS A 392 6.27 -7.02 18.40
N ASP A 393 5.60 -6.52 19.43
CA ASP A 393 5.29 -7.30 20.64
C ASP A 393 4.46 -8.55 20.31
N VAL A 394 3.47 -8.40 19.43
CA VAL A 394 2.69 -9.53 18.94
C VAL A 394 3.59 -10.53 18.18
N PHE A 395 4.45 -10.08 17.28
CA PHE A 395 5.35 -10.97 16.53
C PHE A 395 6.32 -11.73 17.45
N GLU A 396 7.00 -11.03 18.37
CA GLU A 396 7.98 -11.63 19.30
C GLU A 396 7.35 -12.73 20.16
N LYS A 397 6.10 -12.56 20.61
CA LYS A 397 5.34 -13.58 21.35
C LYS A 397 5.03 -14.84 20.56
N HIS A 398 5.05 -14.77 19.23
CA HIS A 398 4.74 -15.91 18.34
C HIS A 398 5.97 -16.39 17.56
N LEU A 399 7.16 -15.81 17.77
CA LEU A 399 8.42 -16.23 17.13
C LEU A 399 8.68 -17.75 17.19
N PRO A 400 8.44 -18.44 18.32
CA PRO A 400 8.60 -19.90 18.38
C PRO A 400 7.72 -20.66 17.39
N LEU A 401 6.48 -20.21 17.15
CA LEU A 401 5.57 -20.82 16.18
C LEU A 401 6.06 -20.65 14.75
N TYR A 402 6.62 -19.48 14.44
CA TYR A 402 7.22 -19.22 13.12
C TYR A 402 8.39 -20.19 12.85
N ASN A 403 9.24 -20.41 13.86
CA ASN A 403 10.35 -21.38 13.75
C ASN A 403 9.81 -22.80 13.56
N ALA A 404 8.83 -23.22 14.34
CA ALA A 404 8.21 -24.54 14.21
C ALA A 404 7.59 -24.79 12.82
N ILE A 405 6.92 -23.79 12.25
CA ILE A 405 6.37 -23.89 10.88
C ILE A 405 7.47 -24.02 9.84
N SER A 406 8.60 -23.34 10.02
CA SER A 406 9.73 -23.41 9.09
C SER A 406 10.38 -24.81 9.01
N GLU A 407 10.17 -25.63 10.04
CA GLU A 407 10.65 -27.01 10.14
C GLU A 407 9.69 -28.04 9.51
N THR A 408 8.50 -27.61 9.03
CA THR A 408 7.52 -28.52 8.40
C THR A 408 7.97 -29.05 7.02
N PRO A 409 7.51 -30.24 6.58
CA PRO A 409 7.86 -30.84 5.29
C PRO A 409 7.57 -29.93 4.08
N GLN A 410 8.28 -30.15 2.97
CA GLN A 410 8.20 -29.24 1.80
C GLN A 410 6.81 -29.06 1.20
N ASN A 411 5.99 -30.10 1.15
CA ASN A 411 4.66 -30.00 0.55
C ASN A 411 3.57 -29.65 1.57
N SER A 412 3.95 -29.07 2.71
CA SER A 412 3.01 -28.76 3.78
C SER A 412 2.22 -27.49 3.49
N LEU A 413 0.90 -27.59 3.60
CA LEU A 413 -0.03 -26.48 3.51
C LEU A 413 -0.52 -26.13 4.92
N VAL A 414 0.02 -25.05 5.48
CA VAL A 414 -0.30 -24.61 6.84
C VAL A 414 -1.44 -23.60 6.81
N LEU A 415 -2.57 -23.94 7.43
CA LEU A 415 -3.66 -23.00 7.67
C LEU A 415 -3.33 -22.16 8.90
N VAL A 416 -3.29 -20.85 8.74
CA VAL A 416 -3.25 -19.94 9.87
C VAL A 416 -4.28 -18.85 9.74
N TYR A 417 -5.07 -18.67 10.79
CA TYR A 417 -6.13 -17.68 10.79
C TYR A 417 -5.55 -16.28 10.97
N SER A 418 -5.92 -15.39 10.07
CA SER A 418 -5.78 -13.97 10.32
C SER A 418 -6.70 -13.61 11.50
N ASN A 419 -6.18 -12.87 12.48
CA ASN A 419 -7.05 -12.27 13.50
C ASN A 419 -7.65 -10.97 12.95
N ASN A 420 -8.72 -10.47 13.58
CA ASN A 420 -9.36 -9.19 13.22
C ASN A 420 -8.39 -7.98 13.21
N THR A 421 -7.19 -8.14 13.77
CA THR A 421 -6.12 -7.14 13.81
C THR A 421 -5.00 -7.38 12.78
N ARG A 422 -5.06 -8.48 12.00
CA ARG A 422 -4.03 -8.98 11.07
C ARG A 422 -2.60 -8.97 11.65
N ALA A 423 -2.50 -9.12 12.97
CA ALA A 423 -1.26 -8.92 13.71
C ALA A 423 -0.36 -10.16 13.70
N VAL A 424 -0.92 -11.32 13.36
CA VAL A 424 -0.17 -12.53 13.08
C VAL A 424 -0.68 -13.06 11.76
N SER A 425 0.21 -13.19 10.79
CA SER A 425 -0.07 -13.86 9.53
C SER A 425 1.20 -14.58 9.08
N PHE A 426 1.04 -15.73 8.43
CA PHE A 426 2.13 -16.67 8.20
C PHE A 426 2.35 -16.87 6.71
N PHE A 427 3.61 -16.85 6.30
CA PHE A 427 4.02 -17.27 4.97
C PHE A 427 5.04 -18.38 5.08
N SER A 428 4.71 -19.48 4.44
CA SER A 428 5.71 -20.33 3.83
C SER A 428 5.88 -19.83 2.40
N SER A 429 7.11 -19.83 1.87
CA SER A 429 7.36 -19.63 0.43
C SER A 429 6.59 -20.64 -0.46
N ARG A 430 5.99 -21.65 0.16
CA ARG A 430 5.29 -22.77 -0.46
C ARG A 430 3.76 -22.67 -0.36
N ASN A 431 3.24 -21.67 0.36
CA ASN A 431 1.81 -21.32 0.37
C ASN A 431 1.64 -19.81 0.56
N PRO A 432 1.90 -19.01 -0.49
CA PRO A 432 2.11 -17.59 -0.33
C PRO A 432 0.81 -16.78 -0.23
N PHE A 433 -0.37 -17.42 -0.36
CA PHE A 433 -1.65 -16.70 -0.40
C PHE A 433 -2.35 -16.61 0.94
N GLY A 434 -2.06 -17.51 1.88
CA GLY A 434 -3.05 -17.81 2.93
C GLY A 434 -4.38 -18.22 2.28
N PHE A 435 -5.29 -18.81 3.04
CA PHE A 435 -6.64 -18.89 2.52
C PHE A 435 -7.28 -17.51 2.61
N ASN A 436 -7.96 -17.10 1.54
CA ASN A 436 -8.70 -15.85 1.53
C ASN A 436 -9.65 -15.81 2.74
N ASP A 437 -9.66 -14.69 3.45
CA ASP A 437 -10.35 -14.47 4.74
C ASP A 437 -11.87 -14.78 4.69
N ASN A 438 -12.46 -15.00 3.52
CA ASN A 438 -13.89 -15.27 3.35
C ASN A 438 -14.21 -16.73 2.98
N ASP A 439 -13.35 -17.45 2.25
CA ASP A 439 -13.59 -18.86 1.89
C ASP A 439 -13.13 -19.86 2.97
N ALA A 440 -12.14 -19.46 3.77
CA ALA A 440 -11.66 -20.22 4.94
C ALA A 440 -12.08 -19.60 6.27
N ARG A 441 -13.17 -18.82 6.30
CA ARG A 441 -13.87 -18.58 7.57
C ARG A 441 -14.50 -19.88 8.03
N PHE A 442 -13.75 -20.62 8.83
CA PHE A 442 -14.27 -21.71 9.64
C PHE A 442 -14.95 -21.09 10.86
N GLU A 443 -16.10 -20.46 10.63
CA GLU A 443 -16.97 -19.99 11.72
C GLU A 443 -17.73 -21.15 12.36
N SER A 444 -17.74 -22.33 11.74
CA SER A 444 -18.41 -23.48 12.31
C SER A 444 -17.52 -24.19 13.33
N ASN A 445 -18.05 -24.33 14.54
CA ASN A 445 -17.55 -25.24 15.55
C ASN A 445 -17.86 -26.72 15.20
N ASN A 446 -18.06 -27.04 13.92
CA ASN A 446 -18.45 -28.36 13.45
C ASN A 446 -17.25 -29.07 12.81
N ALA A 447 -16.81 -30.16 13.44
CA ALA A 447 -15.66 -30.96 13.01
C ALA A 447 -15.82 -31.51 11.58
N SER A 448 -17.04 -31.87 11.16
CA SER A 448 -17.27 -32.45 9.83
C SER A 448 -17.12 -31.42 8.71
N GLU A 449 -17.61 -30.20 8.92
CA GLU A 449 -17.45 -29.11 7.95
C GLU A 449 -16.00 -28.63 7.91
N PHE A 450 -15.36 -28.53 9.07
CA PHE A 450 -13.94 -28.22 9.18
C PHE A 450 -13.08 -29.21 8.38
N LEU A 451 -13.26 -30.51 8.60
CA LEU A 451 -12.52 -31.54 7.86
C LEU A 451 -12.85 -31.55 6.36
N SER A 452 -14.09 -31.29 5.98
CA SER A 452 -14.48 -31.19 4.56
C SER A 452 -13.70 -30.11 3.84
N LYS A 453 -13.59 -28.92 4.44
CA LYS A 453 -12.82 -27.80 3.89
C LYS A 453 -11.32 -28.06 3.95
N VAL A 454 -10.80 -28.63 5.03
CA VAL A 454 -9.39 -29.06 5.14
C VAL A 454 -9.01 -30.02 4.02
N LYS A 455 -9.86 -31.00 3.72
CA LYS A 455 -9.68 -31.93 2.59
C LYS A 455 -9.84 -31.26 1.23
N GLN A 456 -10.87 -30.43 1.06
CA GLN A 456 -11.12 -29.69 -0.19
C GLN A 456 -9.89 -28.87 -0.61
N PHE A 457 -9.21 -28.30 0.37
CA PHE A 457 -8.08 -27.41 0.15
C PHE A 457 -6.71 -28.07 0.37
N ASN A 458 -6.64 -29.38 0.61
CA ASN A 458 -5.40 -30.12 0.89
C ASN A 458 -4.55 -29.51 2.04
N ILE A 459 -5.21 -29.01 3.08
CA ILE A 459 -4.54 -28.45 4.26
C ILE A 459 -3.89 -29.59 5.06
N THR A 460 -2.58 -29.51 5.30
CA THR A 460 -1.82 -30.55 6.02
C THR A 460 -1.48 -30.16 7.45
N HIS A 461 -1.49 -28.86 7.79
CA HIS A 461 -1.19 -28.37 9.12
C HIS A 461 -2.10 -27.20 9.51
N ILE A 462 -2.29 -26.97 10.81
CA ILE A 462 -3.08 -25.88 11.37
C ILE A 462 -2.27 -25.20 12.47
N ALA A 463 -2.08 -23.88 12.39
CA ALA A 463 -1.44 -23.10 13.45
C ALA A 463 -2.47 -22.31 14.26
N GLN A 464 -2.30 -22.31 15.59
CA GLN A 464 -3.11 -21.55 16.53
C GLN A 464 -2.25 -20.54 17.30
N THR A 465 -2.76 -19.33 17.43
CA THR A 465 -2.15 -18.23 18.19
C THR A 465 -3.00 -17.90 19.42
N CYS A 466 -2.39 -17.39 20.49
CA CYS A 466 -3.15 -16.99 21.67
C CYS A 466 -3.88 -15.65 21.50
N TYR A 467 -3.58 -14.91 20.42
CA TYR A 467 -4.13 -13.59 20.17
C TYR A 467 -5.37 -13.63 19.27
N LYS A 468 -6.56 -13.66 19.89
CA LYS A 468 -7.87 -13.61 19.21
C LYS A 468 -8.00 -14.63 18.07
N SER A 469 -7.56 -15.86 18.28
CA SER A 469 -7.78 -16.95 17.32
C SER A 469 -9.28 -17.22 17.17
N PRO A 470 -9.80 -17.28 15.94
CA PRO A 470 -11.20 -17.64 15.70
C PRO A 470 -11.47 -19.12 15.98
N LEU A 471 -10.44 -19.96 15.98
CA LEU A 471 -10.55 -21.34 16.42
C LEU A 471 -10.60 -21.41 17.95
N ASN A 472 -11.77 -21.79 18.45
CA ASN A 472 -11.95 -22.05 19.88
C ASN A 472 -10.97 -23.14 20.33
N LYS A 473 -10.21 -22.89 21.40
CA LYS A 473 -9.30 -23.87 22.02
C LYS A 473 -10.01 -25.19 22.34
N LYS A 474 -11.29 -25.12 22.72
CA LYS A 474 -12.12 -26.31 22.96
C LYS A 474 -12.30 -27.15 21.70
N PHE A 475 -12.53 -26.52 20.55
CA PHE A 475 -12.73 -27.21 19.27
C PHE A 475 -11.47 -27.92 18.78
N LEU A 476 -10.30 -27.29 18.87
CA LEU A 476 -9.03 -27.95 18.50
C LEU A 476 -8.70 -29.12 19.44
N ASN A 477 -8.97 -28.98 20.74
CA ASN A 477 -8.82 -30.08 21.68
C ASN A 477 -9.78 -31.25 21.35
N GLU A 478 -11.01 -30.97 20.91
CA GLU A 478 -11.97 -32.00 20.46
C GLU A 478 -11.46 -32.73 19.20
N LEU A 479 -10.90 -32.01 18.22
CA LEU A 479 -10.30 -32.62 17.03
C LEU A 479 -9.08 -33.50 17.38
N GLU A 480 -8.26 -33.06 18.33
CA GLU A 480 -7.10 -33.82 18.81
C GLU A 480 -7.53 -35.09 19.55
N GLN A 481 -8.54 -35.00 20.42
CA GLN A 481 -9.13 -36.16 21.10
C GLN A 481 -9.75 -37.17 20.14
N GLN A 482 -10.33 -36.69 19.04
CA GLN A 482 -10.85 -37.53 17.95
C GLN A 482 -9.74 -38.11 17.05
N GLY A 483 -8.47 -37.75 17.28
CA GLY A 483 -7.32 -38.21 16.51
C GLY A 483 -7.24 -37.63 15.09
N LEU A 484 -8.03 -36.60 14.79
CA LEU A 484 -8.12 -35.95 13.48
C LEU A 484 -6.98 -34.97 13.22
N VAL A 485 -6.41 -34.45 14.31
CA VAL A 485 -5.20 -33.63 14.28
C VAL A 485 -4.23 -34.14 15.35
N LYS A 486 -2.95 -33.82 15.21
CA LYS A 486 -1.90 -34.14 16.16
C LYS A 486 -1.11 -32.89 16.49
N GLU A 487 -1.02 -32.52 17.76
CA GLU A 487 -0.12 -31.46 18.18
C GLU A 487 1.33 -31.87 17.90
N ILE A 488 2.06 -31.05 17.16
CA ILE A 488 3.48 -31.25 16.84
C ILE A 488 4.38 -30.16 17.43
N PHE A 489 3.78 -29.04 17.88
CA PHE A 489 4.47 -27.98 18.59
C PHE A 489 3.52 -27.27 19.56
N SER A 490 4.03 -26.89 20.73
CA SER A 490 3.28 -26.21 21.79
C SER A 490 4.17 -25.21 22.51
N ASP A 491 3.65 -24.00 22.70
CA ASP A 491 4.18 -22.96 23.57
C ASP A 491 3.02 -22.25 24.29
N SER A 492 3.35 -21.49 25.32
CA SER A 492 2.45 -20.67 26.14
C SER A 492 1.47 -19.81 25.33
N CYS A 493 1.87 -19.32 24.14
CA CYS A 493 1.04 -18.48 23.29
C CYS A 493 0.78 -19.06 21.87
N ALA A 494 1.25 -20.27 21.56
CA ALA A 494 1.13 -20.79 20.21
C ALA A 494 1.13 -22.32 20.13
N LYS A 495 0.44 -22.86 19.12
CA LYS A 495 0.40 -24.30 18.85
C LYS A 495 0.41 -24.59 17.36
N LEU A 496 0.99 -25.72 16.97
CA LEU A 496 0.95 -26.24 15.60
C LEU A 496 0.44 -27.68 15.63
N TYR A 497 -0.49 -27.96 14.72
CA TYR A 497 -1.12 -29.26 14.57
C TYR A 497 -0.87 -29.80 13.17
N GLU A 498 -0.60 -31.10 13.06
CA GLU A 498 -0.61 -31.88 11.83
C GLU A 498 -2.00 -32.48 11.62
N VAL A 499 -2.56 -32.38 10.41
CA VAL A 499 -3.84 -32.98 10.03
C VAL A 499 -3.62 -34.44 9.64
N LYS A 500 -4.46 -35.37 10.13
CA LYS A 500 -4.35 -36.81 9.83
C LYS A 500 -5.34 -37.32 8.78
#